data_AF-A0A919M9R3-F1
#
_entry.id   AF-A0A919M9R3-F1
#
_cell.length_a   1.000
_cell.length_b   1.000
_cell.length_c   1.000
_cell.angle_alpha   90.00
_cell.angle_beta   90.00
_cell.angle_gamma   90.00
#
_symmetry.space_group_name_H-M   'P 1'
#
loop_
_entity.id
_entity.type
_entity.pdbx_description
1 polymer ?
#
loop_
_entity_poly.entity_id
_entity_poly.type
_entity_poly.pdbx_seq_one_letter_code
_entity_poly.pdbx_strand_id
1 'polypeptide(L)'
;MDLEEWVDSVQPRIVGLEGLGLRLDYGRDDLAVLERLATGDVSAEFVAGCAAYLGETLLRAAGGGWVAGDGHPAVRADPALDLPEVTPAELFEEEGLAAETFDAWASAVAARTRTEPGWRPVKEPTPGLDPHPAPASPEVDAWLAGREADFPRWVARWAPDGTWDFSPASLNRLADLLIQLLGDKAAVLDPANRDLVEGAAWYTGEAYRRAGDGQWSWQDGPRLVNVGRDNRSYVPVEELQAGMSISRYLGTRCRRLARKDQ
;
A
#
# COMPACT_ATOMS: atom_id res chain seq x y z
N MET A 1 7.22 -3.88 23.62
CA MET A 1 6.64 -4.02 22.27
C MET A 1 7.22 -5.30 21.72
N ASP A 2 6.37 -6.24 21.35
CA ASP A 2 6.84 -7.42 20.63
C ASP A 2 7.12 -7.06 19.15
N LEU A 3 7.71 -8.00 18.41
CA LEU A 3 8.09 -7.77 17.02
C LEU A 3 6.88 -7.54 16.11
N GLU A 4 5.78 -8.25 16.35
CA GLU A 4 4.57 -8.18 15.51
C GLU A 4 3.90 -6.81 15.67
N GLU A 5 3.73 -6.34 16.91
CA GLU A 5 3.25 -5.01 17.24
C GLU A 5 4.17 -3.92 16.65
N TRP A 6 5.49 -4.13 16.66
CA TRP A 6 6.41 -3.22 15.99
C TRP A 6 6.15 -3.14 14.50
N VAL A 7 6.16 -4.29 13.81
CA VAL A 7 6.01 -4.40 12.35
C VAL A 7 4.70 -3.79 11.88
N ASP A 8 3.58 -4.03 12.58
CA ASP A 8 2.29 -3.41 12.28
C ASP A 8 2.29 -1.89 12.50
N SER A 9 3.16 -1.38 13.38
CA SER A 9 3.30 0.05 13.65
C SER A 9 4.28 0.77 12.72
N VAL A 10 5.07 0.06 11.91
CA VAL A 10 6.10 0.67 11.04
C VAL A 10 5.48 1.68 10.06
N GLN A 11 4.40 1.32 9.36
CA GLN A 11 3.75 2.25 8.43
C GLN A 11 3.19 3.50 9.11
N PRO A 12 2.39 3.40 10.20
CA PRO A 12 1.89 4.58 10.91
C PRO A 12 3.01 5.52 11.37
N ARG A 13 4.15 4.96 11.82
CA ARG A 13 5.32 5.73 12.26
C ARG A 13 5.98 6.52 11.14
N ILE A 14 6.17 5.89 9.97
CA ILE A 14 6.75 6.57 8.81
C ILE A 14 5.80 7.66 8.30
N VAL A 15 4.49 7.40 8.24
CA VAL A 15 3.51 8.44 7.87
C VAL A 15 3.55 9.63 8.84
N GLY A 16 3.72 9.37 10.14
CA GLY A 16 3.93 10.43 11.14
C GLY A 16 5.18 11.28 10.86
N LEU A 17 6.28 10.64 10.43
CA LEU A 17 7.53 11.31 10.06
C LEU A 17 7.36 12.19 8.80
N GLU A 18 6.73 11.65 7.76
CA GLU A 18 6.44 12.37 6.50
C GLU A 18 5.48 13.54 6.71
N GLY A 19 4.56 13.44 7.68
CA GLY A 19 3.61 14.50 8.05
C GLY A 19 4.27 15.83 8.46
N LEU A 20 5.58 15.83 8.70
CA LEU A 20 6.39 17.01 9.01
C LEU A 20 6.93 17.72 7.75
N GLY A 21 6.56 17.26 6.56
CA GLY A 21 6.97 17.83 5.28
C GLY A 21 8.33 17.34 4.78
N LEU A 22 8.86 16.27 5.38
CA LEU A 22 10.05 15.59 4.88
C LEU A 22 9.69 14.79 3.63
N ARG A 23 10.44 15.00 2.55
CA ARG A 23 10.36 14.17 1.33
C ARG A 23 11.55 13.24 1.37
N LEU A 24 11.31 12.02 1.84
CA LEU A 24 12.33 10.99 1.97
C LEU A 24 11.95 9.87 0.99
N ASP A 25 12.91 9.42 0.18
CA ASP A 25 12.69 8.54 -0.98
C ASP A 25 13.35 7.15 -0.80
N TYR A 26 13.63 6.78 0.44
CA TYR A 26 14.38 5.60 0.89
C TYR A 26 15.77 5.50 0.24
N GLY A 27 16.41 6.66 0.01
CA GLY A 27 17.71 6.77 -0.61
C GLY A 27 18.83 6.99 0.39
N ARG A 28 20.06 6.71 -0.05
CA ARG A 28 21.30 7.00 0.70
C ARG A 28 21.40 8.47 1.14
N ASP A 29 20.88 9.40 0.33
CA ASP A 29 20.95 10.84 0.59
C ASP A 29 20.04 11.28 1.76
N ASP A 30 19.01 10.50 2.08
CA ASP A 30 18.10 10.78 3.20
C ASP A 30 18.75 10.51 4.56
N LEU A 31 19.76 9.64 4.59
CA LEU A 31 20.31 9.09 5.84
C LEU A 31 20.94 10.17 6.71
N ALA A 32 21.69 11.10 6.11
CA ALA A 32 22.29 12.20 6.86
C ALA A 32 21.24 13.17 7.41
N VAL A 33 20.09 13.33 6.73
CA VAL A 33 18.96 14.13 7.25
C VAL A 33 18.34 13.42 8.44
N LEU A 34 18.11 12.11 8.30
CA LEU A 34 17.50 11.28 9.33
C LEU A 34 18.32 11.22 10.61
N GLU A 35 19.65 11.02 10.50
CA GLU A 35 20.58 11.02 11.64
C GLU A 35 20.51 12.33 12.42
N ARG A 36 20.55 13.48 11.72
CA ARG A 36 20.44 14.79 12.37
C ARG A 36 19.11 15.02 13.08
N LEU A 37 18.02 14.47 12.54
CA LEU A 37 16.70 14.57 13.16
C LEU A 37 16.59 13.67 14.39
N ALA A 38 17.11 12.45 14.31
CA ALA A 38 17.03 11.45 15.37
C ALA A 38 17.91 11.79 16.59
N THR A 39 19.03 12.48 16.38
CA THR A 39 19.97 12.90 17.43
C THR A 39 19.62 14.22 18.12
N GLY A 40 18.54 14.89 17.68
CA GLY A 40 18.05 16.13 18.28
C GLY A 40 17.36 15.94 19.64
N ASP A 41 16.89 17.04 20.23
CA ASP A 41 16.00 17.00 21.40
C ASP A 41 14.57 16.68 20.95
N VAL A 42 14.32 15.39 20.72
CA VAL A 42 13.08 14.85 20.15
C VAL A 42 12.53 13.72 21.03
N SER A 43 11.25 13.40 20.86
CA SER A 43 10.63 12.32 21.62
C SER A 43 11.15 10.94 21.18
N ALA A 44 11.12 9.96 22.09
CA ALA A 44 11.43 8.57 21.76
C ALA A 44 10.52 8.00 20.65
N GLU A 45 9.28 8.48 20.54
CA GLU A 45 8.36 8.10 19.46
C GLU A 45 8.84 8.62 18.09
N PHE A 46 9.40 9.83 18.06
CA PHE A 46 9.99 10.39 16.86
C PHE A 46 11.25 9.64 16.42
N VAL A 47 12.12 9.29 17.38
CA VAL A 47 13.30 8.43 17.11
C VAL A 47 12.86 7.06 16.60
N ALA A 48 11.81 6.47 17.16
CA ALA A 48 11.25 5.22 16.67
C ALA A 48 10.73 5.35 15.21
N GLY A 49 10.15 6.49 14.84
CA GLY A 49 9.79 6.79 13.45
C GLY A 49 11.00 6.87 12.52
N CYS A 50 12.09 7.49 12.98
CA CYS A 50 13.35 7.51 12.24
C CYS A 50 13.95 6.11 12.09
N ALA A 51 13.95 5.31 13.16
CA ALA A 51 14.46 3.94 13.15
C ALA A 51 13.62 3.03 12.22
N ALA A 52 12.30 3.17 12.24
CA ALA A 52 11.39 2.48 11.31
C ALA A 52 11.73 2.82 9.85
N TYR A 53 11.91 4.11 9.54
CA TYR A 53 12.30 4.56 8.21
C TYR A 53 13.69 4.03 7.79
N LEU A 54 14.67 4.05 8.69
CA LEU A 54 16.02 3.55 8.42
C LEU A 54 16.03 2.04 8.16
N GLY A 55 15.35 1.26 9.01
CA GLY A 55 15.22 -0.18 8.80
C GLY A 55 14.56 -0.50 7.45
N GLU A 56 13.50 0.23 7.11
CA GLU A 56 12.83 0.12 5.81
C GLU A 56 13.71 0.53 4.62
N THR A 57 14.62 1.49 4.82
CA THR A 57 15.62 1.89 3.82
C THR A 57 16.64 0.77 3.58
N LEU A 58 17.15 0.16 4.66
CA LEU A 58 18.08 -0.96 4.60
C LEU A 58 17.44 -2.21 3.94
N LEU A 59 16.22 -2.56 4.34
CA LEU A 59 15.49 -3.70 3.78
C LEU A 59 15.13 -3.51 2.29
N ARG A 60 14.89 -2.28 1.83
CA ARG A 60 14.71 -1.99 0.39
C ARG A 60 16.00 -2.20 -0.40
N ALA A 61 17.15 -1.89 0.20
CA ALA A 61 18.44 -2.05 -0.45
C ALA A 61 18.86 -3.53 -0.54
N ALA A 62 18.67 -4.29 0.55
CA ALA A 62 19.26 -5.62 0.71
C ALA A 62 18.27 -6.77 0.96
N GLY A 63 16.97 -6.52 0.93
CA GLY A 63 15.95 -7.53 1.22
C GLY A 63 15.93 -7.92 2.69
N GLY A 64 15.48 -9.14 2.97
CA GLY A 64 15.30 -9.69 4.31
C GLY A 64 14.10 -9.11 5.04
N GLY A 65 14.14 -9.02 6.37
CA GLY A 65 12.97 -8.65 7.16
C GLY A 65 13.30 -8.11 8.55
N TRP A 66 12.25 -7.67 9.24
CA TRP A 66 12.33 -7.28 10.64
C TRP A 66 12.47 -8.50 11.54
N VAL A 67 13.33 -8.41 12.55
CA VAL A 67 13.60 -9.46 13.52
C VAL A 67 13.64 -8.88 14.94
N ALA A 68 13.46 -9.74 15.94
CA ALA A 68 13.56 -9.32 17.34
C ALA A 68 15.03 -9.07 17.67
N GLY A 69 15.39 -7.83 17.99
CA GLY A 69 16.71 -7.46 18.51
C GLY A 69 16.73 -7.38 20.04
N ASP A 70 17.88 -7.05 20.61
CA ASP A 70 18.03 -6.85 22.06
C ASP A 70 17.54 -5.46 22.46
N GLY A 71 16.38 -5.39 23.12
CA GLY A 71 15.75 -4.14 23.54
C GLY A 71 15.05 -3.34 22.43
N HIS A 72 15.56 -3.38 21.20
CA HIS A 72 14.98 -2.70 20.03
C HIS A 72 14.78 -3.64 18.85
N PRO A 73 13.77 -3.42 17.99
CA PRO A 73 13.60 -4.17 16.75
C PRO A 73 14.79 -4.00 15.81
N ALA A 74 15.26 -5.10 15.24
CA ALA A 74 16.38 -5.15 14.31
C ALA A 74 15.90 -5.52 12.90
N VAL A 75 16.76 -5.32 11.92
CA VAL A 75 16.58 -5.76 10.54
C VAL A 75 17.69 -6.74 10.17
N ARG A 76 17.32 -7.76 9.41
CA ARG A 76 18.24 -8.73 8.82
C ARG A 76 18.13 -8.63 7.31
N ALA A 77 19.25 -8.53 6.60
CA ALA A 77 19.28 -8.54 5.15
C ALA A 77 18.86 -9.91 4.57
N ASP A 78 18.73 -10.01 3.24
CA ASP A 78 18.50 -11.30 2.57
C ASP A 78 19.55 -12.33 3.04
N PRO A 79 19.15 -13.53 3.51
CA PRO A 79 20.08 -14.53 4.02
C PRO A 79 21.19 -14.93 3.05
N ALA A 80 21.00 -14.76 1.73
CA ALA A 80 22.03 -15.02 0.73
C ALA A 80 23.23 -14.06 0.79
N LEU A 81 23.11 -12.94 1.52
CA LEU A 81 24.16 -11.94 1.69
C LEU A 81 25.07 -12.20 2.90
N ASP A 82 24.64 -13.03 3.86
CA ASP A 82 25.39 -13.36 5.10
C ASP A 82 25.89 -12.11 5.86
N LEU A 83 25.02 -11.11 5.97
CA LEU A 83 25.30 -9.85 6.68
C LEU A 83 24.80 -9.93 8.12
N PRO A 84 25.47 -9.24 9.07
CA PRO A 84 25.00 -9.15 10.44
C PRO A 84 23.64 -8.45 10.52
N GLU A 85 22.85 -8.83 11.53
CA GLU A 85 21.64 -8.11 11.91
C GLU A 85 22.01 -6.70 12.40
N VAL A 86 21.12 -5.75 12.13
CA VAL A 86 21.34 -4.33 12.42
C VAL A 86 20.15 -3.80 13.19
N THR A 87 20.39 -3.16 14.33
CA THR A 87 19.36 -2.43 15.08
C THR A 87 19.32 -0.98 14.59
N PRO A 88 18.31 -0.52 13.82
CA PRO A 88 18.35 0.79 13.20
C PRO A 88 18.43 1.96 14.20
N ALA A 89 17.89 1.80 15.41
CA ALA A 89 17.97 2.82 16.44
C ALA A 89 19.42 3.08 16.93
N GLU A 90 20.25 2.03 16.96
CA GLU A 90 21.66 2.12 17.39
C GLU A 90 22.53 2.82 16.35
N LEU A 91 22.11 2.83 15.09
CA LEU A 91 22.85 3.52 14.01
C LEU A 91 22.84 5.04 14.16
N PHE A 92 22.02 5.60 15.05
CA PHE A 92 22.02 7.03 15.36
C PHE A 92 23.00 7.41 16.48
N GLU A 93 23.68 6.44 17.12
CA GLU A 93 24.65 6.70 18.18
C GLU A 93 25.97 7.27 17.65
N GLU A 94 26.29 7.00 16.38
CA GLU A 94 27.50 7.47 15.71
C GLU A 94 27.16 8.16 14.38
N GLU A 95 27.69 9.37 14.17
CA GLU A 95 27.46 10.15 12.96
C GLU A 95 28.00 9.42 11.72
N GLY A 96 27.14 9.21 10.72
CA GLY A 96 27.48 8.57 9.45
C GLY A 96 27.38 7.04 9.46
N LEU A 97 27.14 6.41 10.62
CA LEU A 97 27.05 4.96 10.72
C LEU A 97 25.85 4.39 9.93
N ALA A 98 24.74 5.14 9.81
CA ALA A 98 23.62 4.71 8.99
C ALA A 98 23.98 4.68 7.50
N ALA A 99 24.70 5.70 7.03
CA ALA A 99 25.18 5.78 5.65
C ALA A 99 26.23 4.70 5.34
N GLU A 100 27.17 4.46 6.25
CA GLU A 100 28.16 3.39 6.12
C GLU A 100 27.50 2.01 6.03
N THR A 101 26.55 1.74 6.94
CA THR A 101 25.82 0.47 6.96
C THR A 101 25.04 0.25 5.68
N PHE A 102 24.36 1.28 5.18
CA PHE A 102 23.67 1.24 3.89
C PHE A 102 24.64 0.95 2.73
N ASP A 103 25.75 1.69 2.66
CA ASP A 103 26.74 1.55 1.59
C ASP A 103 27.38 0.14 1.61
N ALA A 104 27.58 -0.45 2.79
CA ALA A 104 28.04 -1.82 2.96
C ALA A 104 27.02 -2.85 2.46
N TRP A 105 25.76 -2.74 2.86
CA TRP A 105 24.66 -3.62 2.41
C TRP A 105 24.45 -3.53 0.88
N ALA A 106 24.43 -2.32 0.33
CA ALA A 106 24.32 -2.08 -1.11
C ALA A 106 25.51 -2.68 -1.88
N SER A 107 26.72 -2.58 -1.33
CA SER A 107 27.93 -3.18 -1.92
C SER A 107 27.87 -4.71 -1.94
N ALA A 108 27.33 -5.33 -0.89
CA ALA A 108 27.14 -6.78 -0.83
C ALA A 108 26.15 -7.26 -1.90
N VAL A 109 25.02 -6.56 -2.06
CA VAL A 109 24.03 -6.82 -3.12
C VAL A 109 24.66 -6.70 -4.51
N ALA A 110 25.44 -5.64 -4.75
CA ALA A 110 26.15 -5.44 -6.01
C ALA A 110 27.20 -6.53 -6.26
N ALA A 111 27.90 -7.01 -5.23
CA ALA A 111 28.83 -8.13 -5.35
C ALA A 111 28.12 -9.44 -5.73
N ARG A 112 27.01 -9.77 -5.06
CA ARG A 112 26.22 -10.98 -5.34
C ARG A 112 25.61 -10.95 -6.73
N THR A 113 25.05 -9.81 -7.14
CA THR A 113 24.44 -9.64 -8.47
C THR A 113 25.47 -9.83 -9.60
N ARG A 114 26.74 -9.46 -9.38
CA ARG A 114 27.82 -9.70 -10.34
C ARG A 114 28.18 -11.18 -10.48
N THR A 115 28.13 -11.96 -9.39
CA THR A 115 28.44 -13.39 -9.41
C THR A 115 27.26 -14.23 -9.91
N GLU A 116 26.02 -13.78 -9.69
CA GLU A 116 24.80 -14.46 -10.10
C GLU A 116 23.86 -13.49 -10.85
N PRO A 117 24.08 -13.27 -12.15
CA PRO A 117 23.25 -12.40 -12.96
C PRO A 117 21.80 -12.89 -12.98
N GLY A 118 20.88 -12.11 -12.40
CA GLY A 118 19.47 -12.44 -12.25
C GLY A 118 19.02 -12.65 -10.81
N TRP A 119 19.96 -12.87 -9.88
CA TRP A 119 19.66 -12.79 -8.45
C TRP A 119 19.29 -11.36 -8.06
N ARG A 120 18.31 -11.24 -7.16
CA ARG A 120 17.92 -9.99 -6.50
C ARG A 120 17.59 -10.32 -5.05
N PRO A 121 17.87 -9.40 -4.11
CA PRO A 121 17.46 -9.60 -2.73
C PRO A 121 15.93 -9.65 -2.63
N VAL A 122 15.41 -10.48 -1.74
CA VAL A 122 13.99 -10.66 -1.48
C VAL A 122 13.66 -10.06 -0.11
N LYS A 123 12.77 -9.07 -0.08
CA LYS A 123 12.27 -8.43 1.14
C LYS A 123 10.99 -9.12 1.60
N GLU A 124 10.90 -9.41 2.90
CA GLU A 124 9.66 -9.76 3.59
C GLU A 124 8.74 -8.53 3.61
N PRO A 125 7.48 -8.63 3.13
CA PRO A 125 6.59 -7.49 3.06
C PRO A 125 6.33 -6.85 4.42
N THR A 126 6.54 -5.54 4.53
CA THR A 126 6.15 -4.76 5.71
C THR A 126 4.71 -4.30 5.55
N PRO A 127 3.79 -4.64 6.48
CA PRO A 127 2.39 -4.26 6.42
C PRO A 127 2.18 -2.76 6.18
N GLY A 128 1.33 -2.43 5.21
CA GLY A 128 1.01 -1.04 4.85
C GLY A 128 2.07 -0.30 4.03
N LEU A 129 3.31 -0.78 3.97
CA LEU A 129 4.37 -0.21 3.13
C LEU A 129 4.59 -1.00 1.85
N ASP A 130 4.57 -2.32 1.93
CA ASP A 130 4.72 -3.20 0.78
C ASP A 130 3.40 -3.84 0.38
N PRO A 131 3.27 -4.24 -0.89
CA PRO A 131 2.17 -5.10 -1.31
C PRO A 131 2.28 -6.42 -0.54
N HIS A 132 1.36 -6.69 0.38
CA HIS A 132 1.22 -8.03 0.93
C HIS A 132 0.29 -8.81 0.01
N PRO A 133 0.76 -9.80 -0.77
CA PRO A 133 -0.11 -10.50 -1.70
C PRO A 133 -1.32 -11.03 -0.94
N ALA A 134 -2.51 -10.65 -1.38
CA ALA A 134 -3.73 -11.17 -0.78
C ALA A 134 -3.66 -12.71 -0.86
N PRO A 135 -3.89 -13.44 0.24
CA PRO A 135 -3.87 -14.89 0.19
C PRO A 135 -4.88 -15.36 -0.86
N ALA A 136 -4.49 -16.37 -1.64
CA ALA A 136 -5.37 -16.94 -2.65
C ALA A 136 -6.68 -17.37 -1.98
N SER A 137 -7.81 -16.86 -2.49
CA SER A 137 -9.13 -17.10 -1.92
C SER A 137 -10.07 -17.60 -3.02
N PRO A 138 -10.44 -18.90 -2.99
CA PRO A 138 -11.43 -19.45 -3.91
C PRO A 138 -12.78 -18.71 -3.86
N GLU A 139 -13.12 -18.13 -2.70
CA GLU A 139 -14.33 -17.32 -2.52
C GLU A 139 -14.24 -16.00 -3.30
N VAL A 140 -13.10 -15.31 -3.23
CA VAL A 140 -12.84 -14.11 -4.04
C VAL A 140 -12.87 -14.46 -5.53
N ASP A 141 -12.21 -15.53 -5.93
CA ASP A 141 -12.15 -15.96 -7.33
C ASP A 141 -13.55 -16.29 -7.88
N ALA A 142 -14.34 -17.06 -7.12
CA ALA A 142 -15.71 -17.41 -7.50
C ALA A 142 -16.62 -16.18 -7.55
N TRP A 143 -16.48 -15.25 -6.59
CA TRP A 143 -17.23 -14.00 -6.59
C TRP A 143 -16.88 -13.12 -7.78
N LEU A 144 -15.59 -12.96 -8.10
CA LEU A 144 -15.12 -12.18 -9.25
C LEU A 144 -15.62 -12.78 -10.57
N ALA A 145 -15.47 -14.09 -10.75
CA ALA A 145 -15.97 -14.79 -11.93
C ALA A 145 -17.49 -14.63 -12.08
N GLY A 146 -18.23 -14.74 -10.98
CA GLY A 146 -19.68 -14.51 -10.96
C GLY A 146 -20.06 -13.08 -11.35
N ARG A 147 -19.35 -12.07 -10.82
CA ARG A 147 -19.61 -10.66 -11.15
C ARG A 147 -19.25 -10.33 -12.59
N GLU A 148 -18.13 -10.83 -13.09
CA GLU A 148 -17.72 -10.62 -14.48
C GLU A 148 -18.73 -11.23 -15.45
N ALA A 149 -19.21 -12.45 -15.19
CA ALA A 149 -20.22 -13.10 -16.00
C ALA A 149 -21.59 -12.38 -15.95
N ASP A 150 -21.95 -11.82 -14.80
CA ASP A 150 -23.23 -11.14 -14.58
C ASP A 150 -23.24 -9.68 -15.07
N PHE A 151 -22.06 -9.07 -15.27
CA PHE A 151 -21.94 -7.65 -15.58
C PHE A 151 -22.74 -7.20 -16.82
N PRO A 152 -22.80 -7.96 -17.94
CA PRO A 152 -23.64 -7.58 -19.07
C PRO A 152 -25.13 -7.48 -18.71
N ARG A 153 -25.65 -8.38 -17.85
CA ARG A 153 -27.04 -8.32 -17.36
C ARG A 153 -27.24 -7.09 -16.48
N TRP A 154 -26.28 -6.80 -15.60
CA TRP A 154 -26.32 -5.62 -14.73
C TRP A 154 -26.38 -4.33 -15.55
N VAL A 155 -25.53 -4.21 -16.59
CA VAL A 155 -25.52 -3.06 -17.51
C VAL A 155 -26.86 -2.93 -18.25
N ALA A 156 -27.39 -4.03 -18.79
CA ALA A 156 -28.67 -4.00 -19.50
C ALA A 156 -29.83 -3.53 -18.62
N ARG A 157 -29.78 -3.86 -17.31
CA ARG A 157 -30.84 -3.50 -16.36
C ARG A 157 -30.78 -2.06 -15.90
N TRP A 158 -29.59 -1.57 -15.56
CA TRP A 158 -29.43 -0.30 -14.84
C TRP A 158 -28.78 0.80 -15.67
N ALA A 159 -28.06 0.44 -16.72
CA ALA A 159 -27.12 1.33 -17.38
C ALA A 159 -26.99 1.11 -18.91
N PRO A 160 -28.09 0.88 -19.65
CA PRO A 160 -28.04 0.37 -21.03
C PRO A 160 -27.41 1.35 -22.03
N ASP A 161 -27.51 2.66 -21.77
CA ASP A 161 -27.07 3.72 -22.70
C ASP A 161 -25.61 4.18 -22.46
N GLY A 162 -24.87 3.49 -21.59
CA GLY A 162 -23.52 3.90 -21.15
C GLY A 162 -22.38 3.08 -21.75
N THR A 163 -21.26 3.74 -22.05
CA THR A 163 -19.97 3.05 -22.27
C THR A 163 -19.31 2.74 -20.92
N TRP A 164 -19.17 1.46 -20.59
CA TRP A 164 -18.59 0.97 -19.33
C TRP A 164 -17.22 0.33 -19.58
N ASP A 165 -16.19 1.18 -19.68
CA ASP A 165 -14.82 0.84 -20.11
C ASP A 165 -13.78 0.91 -18.98
N PHE A 166 -14.23 0.97 -17.72
CA PHE A 166 -13.43 1.17 -16.52
C PHE A 166 -12.60 2.47 -16.49
N SER A 167 -12.86 3.41 -17.41
CA SER A 167 -12.20 4.72 -17.41
C SER A 167 -12.65 5.60 -16.23
N PRO A 168 -11.83 6.59 -15.84
CA PRO A 168 -12.25 7.64 -14.92
C PRO A 168 -13.57 8.33 -15.28
N ALA A 169 -13.86 8.49 -16.58
CA ALA A 169 -15.09 9.09 -17.04
C ALA A 169 -16.30 8.18 -16.80
N SER A 170 -16.15 6.88 -17.04
CA SER A 170 -17.20 5.88 -16.75
C SER A 170 -17.51 5.79 -15.24
N LEU A 171 -16.50 5.97 -14.36
CA LEU A 171 -16.70 6.01 -12.92
C LEU A 171 -17.47 7.24 -12.45
N ASN A 172 -17.27 8.40 -13.07
CA ASN A 172 -18.08 9.59 -12.77
C ASN A 172 -19.54 9.35 -13.19
N ARG A 173 -19.75 8.72 -14.35
CA ARG A 173 -21.10 8.32 -14.79
C ARG A 173 -21.75 7.32 -13.84
N LEU A 174 -20.98 6.39 -13.27
CA LEU A 174 -21.48 5.47 -12.24
C LEU A 174 -21.97 6.22 -11.01
N ALA A 175 -21.21 7.21 -10.52
CA ALA A 175 -21.64 8.04 -9.40
C ALA A 175 -22.94 8.79 -9.71
N ASP A 176 -23.04 9.40 -10.90
CA ASP A 176 -24.26 10.10 -11.34
C ASP A 176 -25.47 9.14 -11.41
N LEU A 177 -25.27 7.92 -11.92
CA LEU A 177 -26.29 6.87 -11.97
C LEU A 177 -26.78 6.49 -10.57
N LEU A 178 -25.86 6.30 -9.61
CA LEU A 178 -26.22 5.96 -8.23
C LEU A 178 -26.97 7.10 -7.54
N ILE A 179 -26.56 8.36 -7.75
CA ILE A 179 -27.28 9.53 -7.25
C ILE A 179 -28.71 9.54 -7.81
N GLN A 180 -28.89 9.29 -9.11
CA GLN A 180 -30.21 9.28 -9.74
C GLN A 180 -31.11 8.15 -9.21
N LEU A 181 -30.58 6.95 -9.02
CA LEU A 181 -31.37 5.78 -8.63
C LEU A 181 -31.62 5.67 -7.13
N LEU A 182 -30.66 6.07 -6.31
CA LEU A 182 -30.71 5.91 -4.85
C LEU A 182 -31.10 7.19 -4.12
N GLY A 183 -30.80 8.36 -4.68
CA GLY A 183 -31.06 9.68 -4.09
C GLY A 183 -30.16 10.03 -2.90
N ASP A 184 -29.94 9.09 -1.98
CA ASP A 184 -29.12 9.25 -0.78
C ASP A 184 -28.07 8.14 -0.65
N LYS A 185 -26.89 8.50 -0.14
CA LYS A 185 -25.78 7.57 0.09
C LYS A 185 -26.08 6.53 1.17
N ALA A 186 -27.02 6.79 2.08
CA ALA A 186 -27.43 5.80 3.06
C ALA A 186 -28.14 4.60 2.39
N ALA A 187 -28.83 4.83 1.26
CA ALA A 187 -29.51 3.77 0.52
C ALA A 187 -28.56 2.77 -0.15
N VAL A 188 -27.26 3.07 -0.22
CA VAL A 188 -26.21 2.12 -0.64
C VAL A 188 -26.15 0.90 0.29
N LEU A 189 -26.48 1.08 1.58
CA LEU A 189 -26.46 0.00 2.57
C LEU A 189 -27.80 -0.73 2.69
N ASP A 190 -28.84 -0.27 2.00
CA ASP A 190 -30.15 -0.91 2.03
C ASP A 190 -30.11 -2.25 1.26
N PRO A 191 -30.49 -3.38 1.89
CA PRO A 191 -30.55 -4.67 1.24
C PRO A 191 -31.42 -4.71 -0.03
N ALA A 192 -32.43 -3.84 -0.15
CA ALA A 192 -33.27 -3.73 -1.34
C ALA A 192 -32.48 -3.30 -2.59
N ASN A 193 -31.35 -2.61 -2.41
CA ASN A 193 -30.51 -2.11 -3.49
C ASN A 193 -29.30 -3.00 -3.80
N ARG A 194 -29.19 -4.18 -3.16
CA ARG A 194 -28.02 -5.06 -3.23
C ARG A 194 -27.57 -5.38 -4.66
N ASP A 195 -28.48 -5.73 -5.57
CA ASP A 195 -28.15 -6.07 -6.97
C ASP A 195 -27.47 -4.88 -7.71
N LEU A 196 -27.99 -3.66 -7.50
CA LEU A 196 -27.41 -2.44 -8.07
C LEU A 196 -26.04 -2.15 -7.44
N VAL A 197 -25.97 -2.16 -6.11
CA VAL A 197 -24.78 -1.77 -5.34
C VAL A 197 -23.62 -2.75 -5.54
N GLU A 198 -23.87 -4.06 -5.54
CA GLU A 198 -22.81 -5.06 -5.72
C GLU A 198 -22.15 -4.96 -7.10
N GLY A 199 -22.93 -4.74 -8.17
CA GLY A 199 -22.37 -4.52 -9.50
C GLY A 199 -21.59 -3.22 -9.61
N ALA A 200 -22.09 -2.14 -9.01
CA ALA A 200 -21.38 -0.85 -8.94
C ALA A 200 -20.07 -0.93 -8.12
N ALA A 201 -20.09 -1.67 -7.00
CA ALA A 201 -18.95 -1.88 -6.13
C ALA A 201 -17.87 -2.71 -6.84
N TRP A 202 -18.26 -3.81 -7.49
CA TRP A 202 -17.36 -4.60 -8.33
C TRP A 202 -16.74 -3.74 -9.44
N TYR A 203 -17.55 -2.97 -10.20
CA TYR A 203 -17.06 -2.15 -11.30
C TYR A 203 -16.06 -1.08 -10.84
N THR A 204 -16.35 -0.42 -9.72
CA THR A 204 -15.45 0.58 -9.11
C THR A 204 -14.13 -0.05 -8.68
N GLY A 205 -14.21 -1.18 -7.99
CA GLY A 205 -13.02 -1.93 -7.59
C GLY A 205 -12.20 -2.37 -8.80
N GLU A 206 -12.83 -2.96 -9.81
CA GLU A 206 -12.15 -3.39 -11.02
C GLU A 206 -11.48 -2.23 -11.80
N ALA A 207 -12.05 -1.03 -11.78
CA ALA A 207 -11.39 0.16 -12.33
C ALA A 207 -10.17 0.59 -11.51
N TYR A 208 -10.30 0.62 -10.17
CA TYR A 208 -9.18 0.97 -9.28
C TYR A 208 -8.06 -0.06 -9.32
N ARG A 209 -8.40 -1.35 -9.38
CA ARG A 209 -7.44 -2.45 -9.51
C ARG A 209 -6.60 -2.30 -10.77
N ARG A 210 -7.24 -2.01 -11.92
CA ARG A 210 -6.53 -1.78 -13.19
C ARG A 210 -5.66 -0.52 -13.17
N ALA A 211 -6.11 0.54 -12.49
CA ALA A 211 -5.37 1.79 -12.41
C ALA A 211 -4.19 1.73 -11.42
N GLY A 212 -4.39 1.10 -10.27
CA GLY A 212 -3.46 1.09 -9.14
C GLY A 212 -2.75 -0.24 -8.90
N ASP A 213 -3.01 -1.26 -9.72
CA ASP A 213 -2.35 -2.58 -9.66
C ASP A 213 -2.58 -3.35 -8.36
N GLY A 214 -3.74 -3.13 -7.73
CA GLY A 214 -4.09 -3.80 -6.49
C GLY A 214 -4.64 -5.21 -6.68
N GLN A 215 -5.08 -5.79 -5.57
CA GLN A 215 -5.61 -7.15 -5.51
C GLN A 215 -6.93 -7.17 -4.75
N TRP A 216 -7.84 -8.05 -5.14
CA TRP A 216 -9.04 -8.32 -4.35
C TRP A 216 -8.69 -9.19 -3.14
N SER A 217 -9.35 -8.92 -2.03
CA SER A 217 -9.24 -9.68 -0.78
C SER A 217 -10.60 -9.76 -0.11
N TRP A 218 -10.76 -10.78 0.75
CA TRP A 218 -11.95 -11.01 1.55
C TRP A 218 -11.57 -11.10 3.03
N GLN A 219 -12.01 -10.12 3.82
CA GLN A 219 -11.97 -10.19 5.29
C GLN A 219 -13.41 -10.18 5.80
N ASP A 220 -14.03 -9.01 5.84
CA ASP A 220 -15.46 -8.84 6.18
C ASP A 220 -16.32 -8.49 4.95
N GLY A 221 -15.89 -8.94 3.77
CA GLY A 221 -16.46 -8.60 2.47
C GLY A 221 -15.41 -8.20 1.44
N PRO A 222 -15.82 -7.95 0.19
CA PRO A 222 -14.91 -7.67 -0.92
C PRO A 222 -14.24 -6.30 -0.73
N ARG A 223 -12.91 -6.30 -0.70
CA ARG A 223 -12.08 -5.10 -0.65
C ARG A 223 -10.93 -5.21 -1.63
N LEU A 224 -10.41 -4.08 -2.06
CA LEU A 224 -9.12 -4.02 -2.71
C LEU A 224 -8.03 -3.73 -1.69
N VAL A 225 -6.89 -4.39 -1.85
CA VAL A 225 -5.66 -4.17 -1.08
C VAL A 225 -4.52 -3.86 -2.03
N ASN A 226 -3.45 -3.26 -1.52
CA ASN A 226 -2.23 -2.96 -2.28
C ASN A 226 -2.47 -2.06 -3.50
N VAL A 227 -3.41 -1.12 -3.43
CA VAL A 227 -3.76 -0.29 -4.59
C VAL A 227 -2.95 1.02 -4.55
N GLY A 228 -2.17 1.27 -5.60
CA GLY A 228 -1.38 2.49 -5.76
C GLY A 228 -0.05 2.48 -4.99
N ARG A 229 0.70 3.59 -5.07
CA ARG A 229 2.05 3.69 -4.46
C ARG A 229 2.06 3.52 -2.94
N ASP A 230 0.97 3.85 -2.27
CA ASP A 230 0.83 3.79 -0.82
C ASP A 230 0.17 2.50 -0.33
N ASN A 231 0.04 1.50 -1.22
CA ASN A 231 -0.50 0.16 -0.92
C ASN A 231 -1.82 0.18 -0.14
N ARG A 232 -2.65 1.20 -0.37
CA ARG A 232 -3.87 1.39 0.40
C ARG A 232 -4.89 0.30 0.13
N SER A 233 -5.67 0.04 1.17
CA SER A 233 -6.89 -0.75 1.08
C SER A 233 -8.10 0.14 0.81
N TYR A 234 -9.01 -0.35 -0.02
CA TYR A 234 -10.24 0.34 -0.40
C TYR A 234 -11.41 -0.61 -0.25
N VAL A 235 -12.47 -0.13 0.41
CA VAL A 235 -13.77 -0.82 0.46
C VAL A 235 -14.64 -0.19 -0.62
N PRO A 236 -14.95 -0.89 -1.74
CA PRO A 236 -15.63 -0.27 -2.86
C PRO A 236 -16.99 0.34 -2.49
N VAL A 237 -17.71 -0.25 -1.53
CA VAL A 237 -18.99 0.30 -1.04
C VAL A 237 -18.81 1.68 -0.38
N GLU A 238 -17.77 1.87 0.41
CA GLU A 238 -17.44 3.18 1.01
C GLU A 238 -17.05 4.19 -0.07
N GLU A 239 -16.31 3.75 -1.09
CA GLU A 239 -15.97 4.57 -2.24
C GLU A 239 -17.21 5.03 -3.01
N LEU A 240 -18.23 4.17 -3.16
CA LEU A 240 -19.51 4.56 -3.77
C LEU A 240 -20.21 5.66 -2.95
N GLN A 241 -20.27 5.53 -1.62
CA GLN A 241 -20.87 6.55 -0.76
C GLN A 241 -20.15 7.90 -0.85
N ALA A 242 -18.81 7.87 -0.94
CA ALA A 242 -18.00 9.06 -1.19
C ALA A 242 -18.25 9.63 -2.59
N GLY A 243 -18.36 8.77 -3.61
CA GLY A 243 -18.71 9.11 -5.00
C GLY A 243 -20.05 9.83 -5.14
N MET A 244 -21.06 9.39 -4.36
CA MET A 244 -22.36 10.05 -4.31
C MET A 244 -22.34 11.39 -3.56
N SER A 245 -21.39 11.58 -2.65
CA SER A 245 -21.27 12.81 -1.84
C SER A 245 -20.41 13.88 -2.51
N ILE A 246 -19.40 13.48 -3.28
CA ILE A 246 -18.35 14.35 -3.79
C ILE A 246 -18.29 14.21 -5.31
N SER A 247 -18.62 15.29 -6.01
CA SER A 247 -18.63 15.33 -7.47
C SER A 247 -17.29 14.84 -8.05
N ARG A 248 -17.38 13.88 -8.98
CA ARG A 248 -16.24 13.30 -9.71
C ARG A 248 -15.17 12.63 -8.83
N TYR A 249 -15.51 12.26 -7.59
CA TYR A 249 -14.58 11.65 -6.66
C TYR A 249 -13.98 10.35 -7.22
N LEU A 250 -14.82 9.41 -7.66
CA LEU A 250 -14.37 8.11 -8.17
C LEU A 250 -13.40 8.24 -9.35
N GLY A 251 -13.75 9.04 -10.36
CA GLY A 251 -12.87 9.26 -11.52
C GLY A 251 -11.60 10.03 -11.17
N THR A 252 -11.64 10.94 -10.19
CA THR A 252 -10.45 11.64 -9.72
C THR A 252 -9.50 10.72 -8.96
N ARG A 253 -10.04 9.83 -8.13
CA ARG A 253 -9.25 8.81 -7.42
C ARG A 253 -8.59 7.84 -8.40
N CYS A 254 -9.35 7.30 -9.34
CA CYS A 254 -8.83 6.42 -10.39
C CYS A 254 -7.67 7.05 -11.18
N ARG A 255 -7.77 8.34 -11.55
CA ARG A 255 -6.67 9.07 -12.20
C ARG A 255 -5.42 9.22 -11.34
N ARG A 256 -5.57 9.36 -10.02
CA ARG A 256 -4.42 9.44 -9.10
C ARG A 256 -3.71 8.09 -9.02
N LEU A 257 -4.46 7.00 -8.99
CA LEU A 257 -3.91 5.64 -8.98
C LEU A 257 -3.11 5.34 -10.25
N ALA A 258 -3.59 5.78 -11.42
CA ALA A 258 -2.94 5.53 -12.71
C ALA A 258 -1.63 6.31 -12.95
N ARG A 259 -1.34 7.35 -12.17
CA ARG A 259 -0.10 8.14 -12.33
C ARG A 259 1.04 7.42 -11.61
N LYS A 260 1.60 6.39 -12.26
CA LYS A 260 2.79 5.66 -11.78
C LYS A 260 4.10 6.45 -11.98
N ASP A 261 4.13 7.49 -12.83
CA ASP A 261 5.37 8.18 -13.25
C ASP A 261 5.35 9.72 -13.11
N GLN A 262 5.41 10.22 -11.87
CA GLN A 262 6.02 11.53 -11.60
C GLN A 262 6.80 11.49 -10.29
#